data_AF-S4P8S3-F1
#
_entry.id   AF-S4P8S3-F1
#
_cell.length_a   1.000
_cell.length_b   1.000
_cell.length_c   1.000
_cell.angle_alpha   90.00
_cell.angle_beta   90.00
_cell.angle_gamma   90.00
#
_symmetry.space_group_name_H-M   'P 1'
#
loop_
_entity.id
_entity.type
_entity.pdbx_description
1 polymer ?
#
loop_
_entity_poly.entity_id
_entity_poly.type
_entity_poly.pdbx_seq_one_letter_code
_entity_poly.pdbx_strand_id
1 'polypeptide(L)'
;MKNDHLEQEPFVDCLDCGRKQHQICVLHHDQIWPIGFCCDNCLKKKGAKRKENKFSAKKLPTSKLGIYIETRVNNFLKKKEAGAGDVHIRVVASSDKIVEVKPGMRTRFVESRELCAEFPYRAKALFAFEEVDGTDICFFGMHVQEYGSESPSPNTRRVYIAYLDSVHFFQPRQYRTAVYHEILLGYLDYAKQLGYTMAHIWACPPSEGDDYIFHCHPPEQKIPKPKRLQEWYKKMLDKGIIERIILDYKDILKQAIEDNILSAAELPYFEGDFWPNVLEESIKELDQEEEEKRKQAEAAEAVSSEENEQGPDGKKKGQKKAKKSNKSKAAQRKNSKKQSDQQQGSDLSAKIFATMEKHKEVFFVIRLHSAQSAASLAPIQDPDPLSNCDLMDGRDAFLTMARDRHYEFSSTRRARFSTLCMLYELHNQGQDKFVYTCNSCKSHVETRYHCTVCDDFDLCCPCYDKEGHPHKMEKLGLDLDVGSSPGDMKQANPQEARKLSIQRCIQSLVHACQCRDANCRLPSCQKMKRVVTHTKICKRKTKGVCPICKQLIALCCYHAKHCQETKCSVPFCSS
;
A
#
# COMPACT_ATOMS: atom_id res chain seq x y z
N MET A 1 18.83 -21.10 -19.68
CA MET A 1 18.42 -20.03 -20.61
C MET A 1 19.36 -18.86 -20.43
N LYS A 2 19.75 -18.17 -21.51
CA LYS A 2 20.45 -16.88 -21.40
C LYS A 2 19.40 -15.79 -21.17
N ASN A 3 19.75 -14.76 -20.42
CA ASN A 3 18.89 -13.61 -20.16
C ASN A 3 19.16 -12.52 -21.23
N ASP A 4 18.89 -12.83 -22.49
CA ASP A 4 19.19 -12.00 -23.66
C ASP A 4 17.95 -11.65 -24.51
N HIS A 5 16.75 -12.02 -24.06
CA HIS A 5 15.50 -11.70 -24.74
C HIS A 5 15.02 -10.29 -24.38
N LEU A 6 14.87 -9.43 -25.40
CA LEU A 6 14.28 -8.09 -25.28
C LEU A 6 12.95 -8.04 -26.03
N GLU A 7 11.89 -7.64 -25.34
CA GLU A 7 10.57 -7.46 -25.94
C GLU A 7 10.48 -6.15 -26.74
N GLN A 8 9.89 -6.21 -27.92
CA GLN A 8 9.76 -5.04 -28.80
C GLN A 8 8.57 -4.17 -28.38
N GLU A 9 8.71 -2.85 -28.55
CA GLU A 9 7.60 -1.93 -28.26
C GLU A 9 6.41 -2.16 -29.21
N PRO A 10 5.17 -2.08 -28.70
CA PRO A 10 3.97 -2.25 -29.52
C PRO A 10 3.80 -1.11 -30.53
N PHE A 11 3.23 -1.45 -31.68
CA PHE A 11 2.88 -0.52 -32.75
C PHE A 11 1.37 -0.33 -32.83
N VAL A 12 0.95 0.84 -33.30
CA VAL A 12 -0.43 1.17 -33.68
C VAL A 12 -0.46 1.66 -35.12
N ASP A 13 -1.48 1.25 -35.87
CA ASP A 13 -1.67 1.61 -37.27
C ASP A 13 -2.64 2.81 -37.37
N CYS A 14 -2.24 3.84 -38.11
CA CYS A 14 -3.14 4.95 -38.40
C CYS A 14 -4.27 4.48 -39.31
N LEU A 15 -5.53 4.64 -38.88
CA LEU A 15 -6.72 4.21 -39.63
C LEU A 15 -6.85 4.86 -41.01
N ASP A 16 -6.26 6.05 -41.21
CA ASP A 16 -6.38 6.79 -42.46
C ASP A 16 -5.27 6.51 -43.46
N CYS A 17 -4.00 6.48 -43.00
CA CYS A 17 -2.85 6.35 -43.89
C CYS A 17 -2.13 5.00 -43.77
N GLY A 18 -2.55 4.11 -42.86
CA GLY A 18 -1.96 2.79 -42.63
C GLY A 18 -0.53 2.82 -42.09
N ARG A 19 0.03 3.99 -41.76
CA ARG A 19 1.40 4.08 -41.22
C ARG A 19 1.45 3.54 -39.79
N LYS A 20 2.42 2.65 -39.56
CA LYS A 20 2.84 2.14 -38.25
C LYS A 20 3.53 3.23 -37.45
N GLN A 21 3.16 3.37 -36.19
CA GLN A 21 3.82 4.25 -35.21
C GLN A 21 3.96 3.50 -33.88
N HIS A 22 5.02 3.76 -33.11
CA HIS A 22 5.14 3.18 -31.78
C HIS A 22 4.03 3.72 -30.88
N GLN A 23 3.29 2.83 -30.20
CA GLN A 23 2.17 3.18 -29.33
C GLN A 23 2.56 4.23 -28.28
N ILE A 24 3.74 4.06 -27.68
CA ILE A 24 4.32 4.95 -26.67
C ILE A 24 4.66 6.33 -27.27
N CYS A 25 5.16 6.39 -28.51
CA CYS A 25 5.47 7.68 -29.16
C CYS A 25 4.24 8.55 -29.38
N VAL A 26 3.12 7.93 -29.72
CA VAL A 26 1.87 8.64 -30.04
C VAL A 26 0.88 8.67 -28.87
N LEU A 27 1.30 8.16 -27.70
CA LEU A 27 0.49 8.07 -26.48
C LEU A 27 -0.91 7.52 -26.76
N HIS A 28 -1.02 6.38 -27.44
CA HIS A 28 -2.30 5.75 -27.76
C HIS A 28 -2.65 4.63 -26.78
N HIS A 29 -3.84 4.71 -26.21
CA HIS A 29 -4.39 3.71 -25.32
C HIS A 29 -5.81 3.39 -25.78
N ASP A 30 -6.06 2.14 -26.19
CA ASP A 30 -7.28 1.72 -26.86
C ASP A 30 -8.52 1.98 -26.00
N GLN A 31 -8.40 1.84 -24.68
CA GLN A 31 -9.52 2.08 -23.77
C GLN A 31 -9.84 3.57 -23.57
N ILE A 32 -8.88 4.46 -23.84
CA ILE A 32 -9.13 5.92 -23.81
C ILE A 32 -9.72 6.37 -25.15
N TRP A 33 -9.23 5.79 -26.25
CA TRP A 33 -9.67 6.11 -27.61
C TRP A 33 -10.10 4.85 -28.36
N PRO A 34 -11.29 4.30 -28.07
CA PRO A 34 -11.75 3.01 -28.60
C PRO A 34 -12.07 3.01 -30.10
N ILE A 35 -12.22 4.20 -30.69
CA ILE A 35 -12.45 4.37 -32.13
C ILE A 35 -11.15 4.09 -32.93
N GLY A 36 -10.01 3.95 -32.26
CA GLY A 36 -8.71 3.63 -32.85
C GLY A 36 -7.84 4.86 -33.10
N PHE A 37 -6.63 4.63 -33.61
CA PHE A 37 -5.60 5.65 -33.77
C PHE A 37 -5.67 6.37 -35.13
N CYS A 38 -5.67 7.70 -35.10
CA CYS A 38 -5.44 8.55 -36.26
C CYS A 38 -4.23 9.46 -35.96
N CYS A 39 -3.23 9.46 -36.84
CA CYS A 39 -2.00 10.23 -36.63
C CYS A 39 -2.21 11.73 -36.82
N ASP A 40 -1.37 12.55 -36.17
CA ASP A 40 -1.49 14.01 -36.17
C ASP A 40 -1.51 14.63 -37.57
N ASN A 41 -0.76 14.04 -38.51
CA ASN A 41 -0.75 14.51 -39.91
C ASN A 41 -2.09 14.30 -40.61
N CYS A 42 -2.76 13.17 -40.34
CA CYS A 42 -4.08 12.89 -40.89
C CYS A 42 -5.17 13.74 -40.22
N LEU A 43 -5.09 13.92 -38.89
CA LEU A 43 -5.98 14.83 -38.16
C LEU A 43 -5.87 16.28 -38.67
N LYS A 44 -4.64 16.79 -38.83
CA LYS A 44 -4.38 18.13 -39.39
C LYS A 44 -4.95 18.29 -40.80
N LYS A 45 -4.78 17.30 -41.68
CA LYS A 45 -5.35 17.33 -43.04
C LYS A 45 -6.88 17.37 -43.06
N LYS A 46 -7.54 16.75 -42.07
CA LYS A 46 -9.00 16.74 -41.92
C LYS A 46 -9.55 17.97 -41.17
N GLY A 47 -8.68 18.86 -40.66
CA GLY A 47 -9.09 19.92 -39.75
C GLY A 47 -9.66 19.39 -38.41
N ALA A 48 -9.37 18.14 -38.07
CA ALA A 48 -9.86 17.47 -36.87
C ALA A 48 -8.80 17.52 -35.75
N LYS A 49 -9.25 17.38 -34.50
CA LYS A 49 -8.38 17.18 -33.33
C LYS A 49 -8.67 15.81 -32.72
N ARG A 50 -7.67 15.26 -32.04
CA ARG A 50 -7.85 14.05 -31.24
C ARG A 50 -8.89 14.32 -30.15
N LYS A 51 -9.76 13.35 -29.85
CA LYS A 51 -10.71 13.43 -28.72
C LYS A 51 -9.92 13.69 -27.44
N GLU A 52 -10.38 14.63 -26.61
CA GLU A 52 -9.74 15.00 -25.36
C GLU A 52 -9.60 13.79 -24.42
N ASN A 53 -8.45 13.67 -23.75
CA ASN A 53 -8.27 12.68 -22.69
C ASN A 53 -9.05 13.12 -21.44
N LYS A 54 -9.99 12.27 -21.00
CA LYS A 54 -10.76 12.51 -19.77
C LYS A 54 -10.05 12.02 -18.50
N PHE A 55 -9.04 11.16 -18.65
CA PHE A 55 -8.31 10.52 -17.57
C PHE A 55 -7.01 11.28 -17.30
N SER A 56 -7.12 12.53 -16.84
CA SER A 56 -5.97 13.38 -16.47
C SER A 56 -5.79 13.44 -14.96
N ALA A 57 -4.58 13.81 -14.51
CA ALA A 57 -4.27 13.99 -13.09
C ALA A 57 -5.16 15.06 -12.46
N LYS A 58 -5.38 16.17 -13.18
CA LYS A 58 -6.27 17.25 -12.76
C LYS A 58 -7.68 16.78 -12.40
N LYS A 59 -8.21 15.81 -13.14
CA LYS A 59 -9.58 15.29 -13.01
C LYS A 59 -9.72 14.20 -11.94
N LEU A 60 -8.63 13.70 -11.34
CA LEU A 60 -8.72 12.80 -10.19
C LEU A 60 -9.38 13.51 -9.00
N PRO A 61 -10.11 12.78 -8.13
CA PRO A 61 -10.68 13.33 -6.91
C PRO A 61 -9.64 14.09 -6.08
N THR A 62 -10.01 15.27 -5.61
CA THR A 62 -9.15 16.10 -4.76
C THR A 62 -9.36 15.77 -3.29
N SER A 63 -8.34 16.06 -2.49
CA SER A 63 -8.39 16.00 -1.03
C SER A 63 -7.84 17.31 -0.46
N LYS A 64 -8.16 17.65 0.79
CA LYS A 64 -7.64 18.84 1.46
C LYS A 64 -6.12 18.76 1.57
N LEU A 65 -5.55 17.60 1.90
CA LEU A 65 -4.11 17.38 1.88
C LEU A 65 -3.51 17.63 0.48
N GLY A 66 -4.12 17.05 -0.56
CA GLY A 66 -3.66 17.20 -1.94
C GLY A 66 -3.68 18.67 -2.39
N ILE A 67 -4.80 19.37 -2.18
CA ILE A 67 -4.95 20.79 -2.51
C ILE A 67 -3.96 21.65 -1.73
N TYR A 68 -3.72 21.35 -0.46
CA TYR A 68 -2.80 22.10 0.39
C TYR A 68 -1.37 22.06 -0.17
N ILE A 69 -0.86 20.86 -0.47
CA ILE A 69 0.47 20.67 -1.05
C ILE A 69 0.53 21.25 -2.47
N GLU A 70 -0.48 20.99 -3.29
CA GLU A 70 -0.57 21.51 -4.67
C GLU A 70 -0.49 23.03 -4.71
N THR A 71 -1.24 23.70 -3.85
CA THR A 71 -1.25 25.17 -3.74
C THR A 71 0.13 25.67 -3.32
N ARG A 72 0.76 25.03 -2.34
CA ARG A 72 2.10 25.38 -1.88
C ARG A 72 3.14 25.29 -3.01
N VAL A 73 3.17 24.16 -3.73
CA VAL A 73 4.11 23.91 -4.82
C VAL A 73 3.91 24.91 -5.96
N ASN A 74 2.67 25.09 -6.43
CA ASN A 74 2.39 26.01 -7.53
C ASN A 74 2.64 27.48 -7.16
N ASN A 75 2.38 27.88 -5.91
CA ASN A 75 2.72 29.22 -5.43
C ASN A 75 4.23 29.43 -5.40
N PHE A 76 5.01 28.43 -4.98
CA PHE A 76 6.47 28.47 -5.04
C PHE A 76 6.95 28.64 -6.50
N LEU A 77 6.44 27.84 -7.43
CA LEU A 77 6.81 27.90 -8.84
C LEU A 77 6.47 29.25 -9.48
N LYS A 78 5.28 29.78 -9.19
CA LYS A 78 4.84 31.12 -9.65
C LYS A 78 5.74 32.22 -9.08
N LYS A 79 6.04 32.19 -7.77
CA LYS A 79 6.92 33.17 -7.13
C LYS A 79 8.36 33.15 -7.67
N LYS A 80 8.81 31.99 -8.15
CA LYS A 80 10.13 31.81 -8.77
C LYS A 80 10.14 32.07 -10.27
N GLU A 81 8.99 32.42 -10.85
CA GLU A 81 8.82 32.58 -12.30
C GLU A 81 9.42 31.38 -13.06
N ALA A 82 9.14 30.18 -12.54
CA ALA A 82 9.87 28.97 -12.93
C ALA A 82 9.63 28.56 -14.40
N GLY A 83 8.55 29.01 -15.02
CA GLY A 83 8.12 28.55 -16.35
C GLY A 83 7.77 27.06 -16.39
N ALA A 84 7.48 26.46 -15.23
CA ALA A 84 7.06 25.08 -15.10
C ALA A 84 5.57 24.91 -15.47
N GLY A 85 5.19 23.70 -15.86
CA GLY A 85 3.78 23.32 -15.98
C GLY A 85 3.06 23.37 -14.64
N ASP A 86 1.72 23.34 -14.68
CA ASP A 86 0.92 23.18 -13.46
C ASP A 86 1.26 21.83 -12.82
N VAL A 87 1.52 21.84 -11.50
CA VAL A 87 1.72 20.62 -10.72
C VAL A 87 0.40 20.23 -10.09
N HIS A 88 0.01 18.96 -10.20
CA HIS A 88 -1.16 18.39 -9.53
C HIS A 88 -0.73 17.40 -8.46
N ILE A 89 -1.26 17.54 -7.23
CA ILE A 89 -1.02 16.61 -6.13
C ILE A 89 -2.30 15.86 -5.81
N ARG A 90 -2.27 14.53 -5.85
CA ARG A 90 -3.45 13.69 -5.60
C ARG A 90 -3.14 12.64 -4.55
N VAL A 91 -3.98 12.58 -3.51
CA VAL A 91 -4.04 11.45 -2.58
C VAL A 91 -4.95 10.41 -3.24
N VAL A 92 -4.36 9.28 -3.65
CA VAL A 92 -5.04 8.25 -4.44
C VAL A 92 -5.47 7.06 -3.61
N ALA A 93 -4.84 6.84 -2.46
CA ALA A 93 -5.25 5.86 -1.45
C ALA A 93 -5.20 6.49 -0.06
N SER A 94 -6.17 6.13 0.77
CA SER A 94 -6.28 6.49 2.18
C SER A 94 -7.07 5.38 2.88
N SER A 95 -6.38 4.49 3.59
CA SER A 95 -6.99 3.32 4.23
C SER A 95 -6.50 3.19 5.68
N ASP A 96 -7.39 2.77 6.57
CA ASP A 96 -7.01 2.48 7.96
C ASP A 96 -6.38 1.07 8.02
N LYS A 97 -5.25 0.97 8.72
CA LYS A 97 -4.42 -0.23 8.88
C LYS A 97 -3.99 -0.39 10.34
N ILE A 98 -3.44 -1.55 10.65
CA ILE A 98 -2.90 -1.88 11.97
C ILE A 98 -1.52 -2.50 11.74
N VAL A 99 -0.52 -2.04 12.49
CA VAL A 99 0.75 -2.76 12.62
C VAL A 99 0.67 -3.65 13.87
N GLU A 100 0.95 -4.92 13.68
CA GLU A 100 1.03 -5.90 14.77
C GLU A 100 2.46 -5.98 15.32
N VAL A 101 2.60 -6.02 16.64
CA VAL A 101 3.88 -6.27 17.28
C VAL A 101 4.34 -7.69 16.98
N LYS A 102 5.58 -7.82 16.48
CA LYS A 102 6.16 -9.10 16.04
C LYS A 102 6.37 -10.05 17.24
N PRO A 103 6.48 -11.37 16.99
CA PRO A 103 6.39 -12.38 18.05
C PRO A 103 7.38 -12.23 19.22
N GLY A 104 8.63 -11.86 18.96
CA GLY A 104 9.65 -11.66 20.00
C GLY A 104 9.28 -10.52 20.95
N MET A 105 9.02 -9.33 20.39
CA MET A 105 8.59 -8.17 21.17
C MET A 105 7.25 -8.42 21.88
N ARG A 106 6.34 -9.17 21.24
CA ARG A 106 5.05 -9.55 21.82
C ARG A 106 5.24 -10.39 23.09
N THR A 107 6.07 -11.42 23.02
CA THR A 107 6.37 -12.30 24.15
C THR A 107 7.01 -11.54 25.31
N ARG A 108 7.92 -10.59 25.02
CA ARG A 108 8.65 -9.84 26.05
C ARG A 108 7.86 -8.70 26.69
N PHE A 109 7.10 -7.92 25.92
CA PHE A 109 6.51 -6.66 26.41
C PHE A 109 4.98 -6.58 26.32
N VAL A 110 4.35 -7.33 25.42
CA VAL A 110 2.88 -7.28 25.28
C VAL A 110 2.21 -8.17 26.33
N GLU A 111 2.74 -9.36 26.58
CA GLU A 111 2.23 -10.27 27.61
C GLU A 111 2.36 -9.69 29.02
N SER A 112 3.42 -8.91 29.27
CA SER A 112 3.62 -8.17 30.53
C SER A 112 2.82 -6.86 30.61
N ARG A 113 2.11 -6.47 29.53
CA ARG A 113 1.34 -5.22 29.38
C ARG A 113 2.18 -3.93 29.41
N GLU A 114 3.47 -4.05 29.12
CA GLU A 114 4.36 -2.89 28.95
C GLU A 114 4.22 -2.25 27.56
N LEU A 115 3.73 -3.00 26.57
CA LEU A 115 3.50 -2.54 25.20
C LEU A 115 2.11 -2.99 24.69
N CYS A 116 1.47 -2.17 23.86
CA CYS A 116 0.26 -2.57 23.15
C CYS A 116 0.58 -3.60 22.04
N ALA A 117 -0.34 -4.53 21.78
CA ALA A 117 -0.15 -5.58 20.77
C ALA A 117 -0.21 -5.04 19.33
N GLU A 118 -0.90 -3.92 19.14
CA GLU A 118 -1.33 -3.40 17.85
C GLU A 118 -1.35 -1.87 17.90
N PHE A 119 -0.94 -1.24 16.79
CA PHE A 119 -1.02 0.22 16.63
C PHE A 119 -1.81 0.57 15.36
N PRO A 120 -3.01 1.16 15.49
CA PRO A 120 -3.79 1.59 14.33
C PRO A 120 -3.19 2.86 13.71
N TYR A 121 -3.18 2.92 12.38
CA TYR A 121 -2.72 4.07 11.62
C TYR A 121 -3.49 4.21 10.31
N ARG A 122 -3.43 5.39 9.71
CA ARG A 122 -3.94 5.63 8.37
C ARG A 122 -2.79 5.60 7.36
N ALA A 123 -2.88 4.70 6.39
CA ALA A 123 -1.96 4.63 5.26
C ALA A 123 -2.45 5.56 4.15
N LYS A 124 -1.60 6.45 3.64
CA LYS A 124 -1.92 7.30 2.48
C LYS A 124 -0.88 7.16 1.38
N ALA A 125 -1.34 7.12 0.14
CA ALA A 125 -0.51 7.19 -1.05
C ALA A 125 -0.81 8.49 -1.80
N LEU A 126 0.22 9.31 -2.04
CA LEU A 126 0.09 10.55 -2.79
C LEU A 126 1.12 10.62 -3.93
N PHE A 127 0.71 11.23 -5.03
CA PHE A 127 1.52 11.38 -6.23
C PHE A 127 1.47 12.82 -6.75
N ALA A 128 2.58 13.27 -7.32
CA ALA A 128 2.70 14.53 -8.01
C ALA A 128 2.83 14.33 -9.51
N PHE A 129 2.06 15.13 -10.25
CA PHE A 129 2.01 15.12 -11.70
C PHE A 129 2.35 16.52 -12.21
N GLU A 130 3.13 16.61 -13.29
CA GLU A 130 3.39 17.86 -13.98
C GLU A 130 2.73 17.81 -15.36
N GLU A 131 1.98 18.86 -15.72
CA GLU A 131 1.43 18.99 -17.07
C GLU A 131 2.48 19.59 -18.02
N VAL A 132 2.99 18.78 -18.96
CA VAL A 132 3.97 19.21 -19.97
C VAL A 132 3.42 18.95 -21.36
N ASP A 133 3.28 19.99 -22.18
CA ASP A 133 2.71 19.93 -23.53
C ASP A 133 1.30 19.30 -23.57
N GLY A 134 0.47 19.57 -22.56
CA GLY A 134 -0.88 19.00 -22.43
C GLY A 134 -0.91 17.51 -22.07
N THR A 135 0.20 16.96 -21.59
CA THR A 135 0.32 15.57 -21.12
C THR A 135 0.85 15.53 -19.69
N ASP A 136 0.20 14.74 -18.82
CA ASP A 136 0.66 14.52 -17.45
C ASP A 136 1.91 13.63 -17.40
N ILE A 137 2.87 13.99 -16.54
CA ILE A 137 3.98 13.13 -16.12
C ILE A 137 3.94 12.97 -14.61
N CYS A 138 3.72 11.73 -14.13
CA CYS A 138 3.89 11.39 -12.73
C CYS A 138 5.39 11.35 -12.41
N PHE A 139 5.85 12.23 -11.54
CA PHE A 139 7.28 12.44 -11.33
C PHE A 139 7.72 12.22 -9.87
N PHE A 140 6.77 12.08 -8.94
CA PHE A 140 7.03 11.88 -7.52
C PHE A 140 5.87 11.08 -6.90
N GLY A 141 6.20 10.15 -6.01
CA GLY A 141 5.25 9.35 -5.25
C GLY A 141 5.71 9.19 -3.80
N MET A 142 4.76 9.17 -2.87
CA MET A 142 5.05 9.01 -1.45
C MET A 142 3.95 8.21 -0.74
N HIS A 143 4.38 7.28 0.11
CA HIS A 143 3.52 6.53 1.03
C HIS A 143 3.84 6.93 2.47
N VAL A 144 2.80 7.24 3.23
CA VAL A 144 2.91 7.67 4.64
C VAL A 144 2.04 6.82 5.54
N GLN A 145 2.45 6.69 6.79
CA GLN A 145 1.69 6.08 7.87
C GLN A 145 1.40 7.15 8.93
N GLU A 146 0.13 7.36 9.25
CA GLU A 146 -0.32 8.41 10.16
C GLU A 146 -0.97 7.80 11.41
N TYR A 147 -0.26 7.84 12.54
CA TYR A 147 -0.71 7.31 13.82
C TYR A 147 -1.37 8.45 14.61
N GLY A 148 -2.71 8.42 14.65
CA GLY A 148 -3.53 9.49 15.20
C GLY A 148 -3.43 9.69 16.72
N SER A 149 -4.29 10.55 17.27
CA SER A 149 -4.39 10.76 18.73
C SER A 149 -4.91 9.53 19.48
N GLU A 150 -5.67 8.67 18.80
CA GLU A 150 -6.23 7.43 19.36
C GLU A 150 -5.25 6.24 19.30
N SER A 151 -4.14 6.35 18.55
CA SER A 151 -3.11 5.31 18.55
C SER A 151 -2.43 5.28 19.93
N PRO A 152 -2.19 4.10 20.52
CA PRO A 152 -1.51 4.02 21.80
C PRO A 152 -0.04 4.45 21.71
N SER A 153 0.52 4.82 22.86
CA SER A 153 1.96 5.06 23.02
C SER A 153 2.73 3.76 22.73
N PRO A 154 3.89 3.82 22.04
CA PRO A 154 4.69 5.01 21.71
C PRO A 154 4.34 5.69 20.37
N ASN A 155 3.32 5.23 19.64
CA ASN A 155 3.02 5.71 18.28
C ASN A 155 2.12 6.95 18.21
N THR A 156 1.46 7.32 19.30
CA THR A 156 0.49 8.44 19.36
C THR A 156 1.00 9.73 18.70
N ARG A 157 0.21 10.30 17.79
CA ARG A 157 0.48 11.57 17.07
C ARG A 157 1.79 11.58 16.27
N ARG A 158 2.14 10.47 15.64
CA ARG A 158 3.35 10.37 14.80
C ARG A 158 2.99 10.11 13.34
N VAL A 159 3.77 10.69 12.43
CA VAL A 159 3.75 10.32 11.02
C VAL A 159 5.08 9.66 10.64
N TYR A 160 5.02 8.66 9.77
CA TYR A 160 6.19 7.95 9.25
C TYR A 160 6.14 7.95 7.71
N ILE A 161 7.20 8.43 7.07
CA ILE A 161 7.33 8.39 5.61
C ILE A 161 7.91 7.03 5.24
N ALA A 162 7.04 6.10 4.82
CA ALA A 162 7.41 4.71 4.57
C ALA A 162 8.19 4.54 3.26
N TYR A 163 7.71 5.16 2.18
CA TYR A 163 8.37 5.12 0.88
C TYR A 163 8.25 6.48 0.21
N LEU A 164 9.33 6.88 -0.46
CA LEU A 164 9.36 8.05 -1.33
C LEU A 164 10.18 7.70 -2.55
N ASP A 165 9.64 8.03 -3.72
CA ASP A 165 10.31 7.77 -4.98
C ASP A 165 10.07 8.89 -5.99
N SER A 166 10.91 8.97 -7.01
CA SER A 166 10.81 10.00 -8.03
C SER A 166 11.45 9.59 -9.35
N VAL A 167 10.88 10.07 -10.45
CA VAL A 167 11.56 10.08 -11.75
C VAL A 167 11.98 11.50 -12.10
N HIS A 168 13.22 11.64 -12.59
CA HIS A 168 13.95 12.90 -12.64
C HIS A 168 13.50 13.89 -13.74
N PHE A 169 12.33 13.66 -14.36
CA PHE A 169 11.84 14.35 -15.56
C PHE A 169 11.15 15.70 -15.34
N PHE A 170 10.97 16.15 -14.09
CA PHE A 170 10.36 17.45 -13.78
C PHE A 170 11.00 18.61 -14.56
N GLN A 171 10.19 19.51 -15.10
CA GLN A 171 10.63 20.66 -15.89
C GLN A 171 10.27 22.01 -15.23
N PRO A 172 11.22 22.97 -15.18
CA PRO A 172 12.61 22.84 -15.59
C PRO A 172 13.46 22.16 -14.49
N ARG A 173 14.53 21.47 -14.93
CA ARG A 173 15.36 20.61 -14.08
C ARG A 173 15.94 21.31 -12.85
N GLN A 174 16.26 22.61 -12.93
CA GLN A 174 16.87 23.32 -11.79
C GLN A 174 15.95 23.44 -10.57
N TYR A 175 14.63 23.37 -10.76
CA TYR A 175 13.66 23.48 -9.66
C TYR A 175 13.22 22.14 -9.08
N ARG A 176 13.56 21.01 -9.72
CA ARG A 176 13.12 19.67 -9.33
C ARG A 176 13.33 19.34 -7.85
N THR A 177 14.56 19.52 -7.36
CA THR A 177 14.86 19.26 -5.93
C THR A 177 14.08 20.18 -5.01
N ALA A 178 13.91 21.46 -5.39
CA ALA A 178 13.14 22.40 -4.59
C ALA A 178 11.66 22.00 -4.52
N VAL A 179 11.08 21.54 -5.63
CA VAL A 179 9.70 21.04 -5.68
C VAL A 179 9.51 19.81 -4.79
N TYR A 180 10.45 18.86 -4.79
CA TYR A 180 10.39 17.72 -3.86
C TYR A 180 10.40 18.18 -2.40
N HIS A 181 11.22 19.17 -2.08
CA HIS A 181 11.26 19.75 -0.73
C HIS A 181 9.95 20.48 -0.40
N GLU A 182 9.35 21.21 -1.33
CA GLU A 182 8.05 21.85 -1.12
C GLU A 182 6.92 20.84 -0.88
N ILE A 183 6.96 19.69 -1.55
CA ILE A 183 6.00 18.60 -1.32
C ILE A 183 6.12 18.07 0.11
N LEU A 184 7.35 17.72 0.53
CA LEU A 184 7.62 17.21 1.88
C LEU A 184 7.29 18.23 2.97
N LEU A 185 7.69 19.48 2.80
CA LEU A 185 7.39 20.54 3.76
C LEU A 185 5.89 20.85 3.81
N GLY A 186 5.20 20.81 2.66
CA GLY A 186 3.74 20.93 2.61
C GLY A 186 3.04 19.82 3.37
N TYR A 187 3.52 18.57 3.26
CA TYR A 187 3.02 17.45 4.03
C TYR A 187 3.24 17.64 5.53
N LEU A 188 4.46 17.97 5.95
CA LEU A 188 4.80 18.16 7.37
C LEU A 188 4.02 19.32 8.01
N ASP A 189 3.83 20.42 7.28
CA ASP A 189 3.04 21.56 7.76
C ASP A 189 1.56 21.20 7.91
N TYR A 190 1.00 20.46 6.95
CA TYR A 190 -0.37 19.95 7.05
C TYR A 190 -0.55 18.99 8.24
N ALA A 191 0.37 18.05 8.42
CA ALA A 191 0.36 17.12 9.55
C ALA A 191 0.47 17.86 10.90
N LYS A 192 1.35 18.86 10.98
CA LYS A 192 1.43 19.75 12.15
C LYS A 192 0.10 20.43 12.45
N GLN A 193 -0.56 21.00 11.46
CA GLN A 193 -1.85 21.68 11.64
C GLN A 193 -2.97 20.74 12.11
N LEU A 194 -2.95 19.47 11.68
CA LEU A 194 -3.87 18.45 12.18
C LEU A 194 -3.59 18.03 13.64
N GLY A 195 -2.39 18.30 14.16
CA GLY A 195 -1.99 18.00 15.52
C GLY A 195 -1.07 16.78 15.66
N TYR A 196 -0.41 16.34 14.59
CA TYR A 196 0.72 15.41 14.68
C TYR A 196 1.92 16.15 15.29
N THR A 197 2.59 15.51 16.25
CA THR A 197 3.64 16.16 17.05
C THR A 197 5.03 15.82 16.55
N MET A 198 5.19 14.66 15.92
CA MET A 198 6.46 14.16 15.42
C MET A 198 6.33 13.49 14.06
N ALA A 199 7.36 13.63 13.24
CA ALA A 199 7.52 12.92 11.98
C ALA A 199 8.81 12.10 11.98
N HIS A 200 8.79 10.98 11.27
CA HIS A 200 9.90 10.03 11.21
C HIS A 200 10.28 9.73 9.78
N ILE A 201 11.59 9.73 9.51
CA ILE A 201 12.15 9.39 8.20
C ILE A 201 13.31 8.41 8.39
N TRP A 202 13.21 7.28 7.71
CA TRP A 202 14.34 6.38 7.48
C TRP A 202 14.95 6.71 6.11
N ALA A 203 16.13 7.33 6.12
CA ALA A 203 16.87 7.71 4.92
C ALA A 203 17.61 6.51 4.31
N CYS A 204 16.85 5.54 3.82
CA CYS A 204 17.35 4.38 3.09
C CYS A 204 17.19 4.60 1.58
N PRO A 205 18.27 4.59 0.78
CA PRO A 205 18.14 4.47 -0.67
C PRO A 205 17.76 3.03 -1.04
N PRO A 206 17.07 2.82 -2.18
CA PRO A 206 16.76 1.48 -2.65
C PRO A 206 18.05 0.70 -2.94
N SER A 207 17.96 -0.63 -2.83
CA SER A 207 19.06 -1.53 -3.20
C SER A 207 19.30 -1.48 -4.71
N GLU A 208 20.48 -1.89 -5.16
CA GLU A 208 20.80 -1.90 -6.59
C GLU A 208 19.81 -2.80 -7.36
N GLY A 209 19.10 -2.21 -8.32
CA GLY A 209 18.07 -2.89 -9.12
C GLY A 209 16.69 -2.99 -8.46
N ASP A 210 16.48 -2.42 -7.27
CA ASP A 210 15.17 -2.33 -6.63
C ASP A 210 14.52 -0.95 -6.89
N ASP A 211 13.20 -0.94 -7.05
CA ASP A 211 12.40 0.26 -7.28
C ASP A 211 11.42 0.44 -6.11
N TYR A 212 11.36 1.64 -5.50
CA TYR A 212 10.42 1.86 -4.40
C TYR A 212 8.97 1.98 -4.89
N ILE A 213 8.72 2.74 -5.95
CA ILE A 213 7.37 2.98 -6.47
C ILE A 213 7.36 2.92 -8.00
N PHE A 214 8.32 3.56 -8.68
CA PHE A 214 8.32 3.66 -10.14
C PHE A 214 9.14 2.54 -10.77
N HIS A 215 8.47 1.67 -11.52
CA HIS A 215 9.15 0.56 -12.18
C HIS A 215 10.11 1.04 -13.29
N CYS A 216 11.34 0.54 -13.25
CA CYS A 216 12.39 0.76 -14.24
C CYS A 216 12.75 2.25 -14.39
N HIS A 217 13.60 2.73 -13.49
CA HIS A 217 14.12 4.09 -13.52
C HIS A 217 15.01 4.37 -14.74
N PRO A 218 15.20 5.66 -15.12
CA PRO A 218 16.10 6.03 -16.20
C PRO A 218 17.53 5.60 -15.91
N PRO A 219 18.25 4.96 -16.85
CA PRO A 219 19.62 4.49 -16.61
C PRO A 219 20.59 5.58 -16.16
N GLU A 220 20.36 6.82 -16.60
CA GLU A 220 21.14 8.00 -16.22
C GLU A 220 20.75 8.61 -14.86
N GLN A 221 19.61 8.18 -14.28
CA GLN A 221 19.16 8.63 -12.97
C GLN A 221 19.95 7.93 -11.87
N LYS A 222 20.91 8.66 -11.29
CA LYS A 222 21.74 8.16 -10.19
C LYS A 222 20.94 8.06 -8.89
N ILE A 223 20.87 6.86 -8.33
CA ILE A 223 20.38 6.63 -6.96
C ILE A 223 21.36 7.28 -5.96
N PRO A 224 20.90 8.13 -5.03
CA PRO A 224 21.77 8.77 -4.06
C PRO A 224 22.33 7.74 -3.08
N LYS A 225 23.65 7.78 -2.82
CA LYS A 225 24.26 7.03 -1.72
C LYS A 225 23.76 7.56 -0.37
N PRO A 226 23.80 6.77 0.72
CA PRO A 226 23.23 7.14 2.03
C PRO A 226 23.60 8.56 2.50
N LYS A 227 24.88 8.92 2.50
CA LYS A 227 25.33 10.27 2.92
C LYS A 227 24.68 11.41 2.12
N ARG A 228 24.55 11.25 0.80
CA ARG A 228 23.92 12.26 -0.06
C ARG A 228 22.43 12.37 0.21
N LEU A 229 21.76 11.26 0.48
CA LEU A 229 20.33 11.24 0.82
C LEU A 229 20.09 11.90 2.19
N GLN A 230 20.97 11.64 3.17
CA GLN A 230 20.93 12.30 4.47
C GLN A 230 21.10 13.82 4.33
N GLU A 231 22.10 14.29 3.58
CA GLU A 231 22.31 15.72 3.33
C GLU A 231 21.13 16.36 2.60
N TRP A 232 20.48 15.61 1.70
CA TRP A 232 19.26 16.04 1.01
C TRP A 232 18.10 16.27 1.99
N TYR A 233 17.85 15.32 2.91
CA TYR A 233 16.85 15.48 3.97
C TYR A 233 17.22 16.62 4.92
N LYS A 234 18.47 16.70 5.40
CA LYS A 234 18.93 17.80 6.27
C LYS A 234 18.64 19.17 5.64
N LYS A 235 18.98 19.34 4.36
CA LYS A 235 18.66 20.58 3.62
C LYS A 235 17.17 20.89 3.55
N MET A 236 16.32 19.87 3.40
CA MET A 236 14.86 20.02 3.43
C MET A 236 14.38 20.42 4.83
N LEU A 237 14.88 19.75 5.88
CA LEU A 237 14.50 19.99 7.27
C LEU A 237 14.98 21.37 7.77
N ASP A 238 16.19 21.78 7.42
CA ASP A 238 16.74 23.11 7.74
C ASP A 238 15.86 24.23 7.15
N LYS A 239 15.38 24.04 5.90
CA LYS A 239 14.40 24.95 5.29
C LYS A 239 13.08 24.95 6.09
N GLY A 240 12.61 23.79 6.55
CA GLY A 240 11.42 23.69 7.38
C GLY A 240 11.54 24.39 8.74
N ILE A 241 12.73 24.41 9.33
CA ILE A 241 13.01 25.19 10.56
C ILE A 241 12.95 26.69 10.27
N ILE A 242 13.60 27.15 9.19
CA ILE A 242 13.58 28.57 8.79
C ILE A 242 12.14 29.05 8.55
N GLU A 243 11.30 28.20 7.97
CA GLU A 243 9.88 28.48 7.69
C GLU A 243 8.95 28.24 8.89
N ARG A 244 9.50 27.86 10.06
CA ARG A 244 8.75 27.58 11.30
C ARG A 244 7.72 26.46 11.19
N ILE A 245 7.90 25.58 10.20
CA ILE A 245 7.13 24.34 10.05
C ILE A 245 7.67 23.33 11.06
N ILE A 246 9.00 23.17 11.09
CA ILE A 246 9.69 22.23 11.97
C ILE A 246 10.26 22.98 13.16
N LEU A 247 10.13 22.43 14.37
CA LEU A 247 10.72 23.00 15.57
C LEU A 247 12.21 22.66 15.66
N ASP A 248 12.53 21.37 15.64
CA ASP A 248 13.88 20.83 15.53
C ASP A 248 13.83 19.43 14.90
N TYR A 249 15.00 18.87 14.58
CA TYR A 249 15.13 17.46 14.22
C TYR A 249 16.43 16.90 14.80
N LYS A 250 16.42 15.60 15.10
CA LYS A 250 17.56 14.88 15.67
C LYS A 250 17.73 13.54 15.00
N ASP A 251 18.93 12.98 15.14
CA ASP A 251 19.09 11.55 14.94
C ASP A 251 18.35 10.76 16.05
N ILE A 252 18.01 9.51 15.77
CA ILE A 252 17.23 8.69 16.69
C ILE A 252 17.90 8.48 18.04
N LEU A 253 19.23 8.33 18.09
CA LEU A 253 19.93 8.12 19.35
C LEU A 253 19.85 9.34 20.24
N LYS A 254 20.17 10.52 19.67
CA LYS A 254 20.11 11.77 20.42
C LYS A 254 18.69 12.03 20.93
N GLN A 255 17.67 11.71 20.12
CA GLN A 255 16.29 11.83 20.56
C GLN A 255 15.96 10.84 21.70
N ALA A 256 16.38 9.58 21.61
CA ALA A 256 16.16 8.58 22.65
C ALA A 256 16.80 8.97 23.99
N ILE A 257 18.01 9.55 23.95
CA ILE A 257 18.69 10.07 25.15
C ILE A 257 17.93 11.25 25.76
N GLU A 258 17.48 12.21 24.94
CA GLU A 258 16.70 13.37 25.43
C GLU A 258 15.34 12.97 26.02
N ASP A 259 14.71 11.96 25.45
CA ASP A 259 13.43 11.43 25.93
C ASP A 259 13.59 10.49 27.14
N ASN A 260 14.84 10.22 27.58
CA ASN A 260 15.18 9.27 28.64
C ASN A 260 14.58 7.88 28.43
N ILE A 261 14.65 7.37 27.19
CA ILE A 261 14.17 6.02 26.87
C ILE A 261 15.01 4.99 27.62
N LEU A 262 14.36 4.11 28.37
CA LEU A 262 15.01 3.05 29.14
C LEU A 262 14.67 1.66 28.58
N SER A 263 13.50 1.52 27.95
CA SER A 263 13.00 0.26 27.41
C SER A 263 12.85 0.32 25.89
N ALA A 264 13.14 -0.80 25.23
CA ALA A 264 12.83 -1.00 23.82
C ALA A 264 11.33 -0.84 23.50
N ALA A 265 10.44 -1.03 24.48
CA ALA A 265 9.00 -0.83 24.32
C ALA A 265 8.59 0.66 24.14
N GLU A 266 9.47 1.60 24.46
CA GLU A 266 9.19 3.04 24.33
C GLU A 266 9.53 3.58 22.92
N LEU A 267 10.12 2.75 22.06
CA LEU A 267 10.47 3.12 20.70
C LEU A 267 9.25 3.06 19.77
N PRO A 268 9.00 4.09 18.94
CA PRO A 268 7.95 4.05 17.94
C PRO A 268 8.07 2.82 17.04
N TYR A 269 6.96 2.14 16.81
CA TYR A 269 6.90 0.84 16.15
C TYR A 269 6.11 0.94 14.83
N PHE A 270 6.79 1.07 13.70
CA PHE A 270 6.16 1.33 12.40
C PHE A 270 6.17 0.11 11.48
N GLU A 271 5.14 -0.05 10.64
CA GLU A 271 5.08 -1.12 9.65
C GLU A 271 6.21 -1.00 8.63
N GLY A 272 6.92 -2.08 8.34
CA GLY A 272 8.00 -2.11 7.35
C GLY A 272 9.29 -1.34 7.71
N ASP A 273 9.38 -0.78 8.91
CA ASP A 273 10.57 -0.04 9.36
C ASP A 273 11.73 -0.97 9.80
N PHE A 274 12.93 -0.39 9.91
CA PHE A 274 14.14 -1.08 10.35
C PHE A 274 14.06 -1.60 11.79
N TRP A 275 13.55 -0.77 12.73
CA TRP A 275 13.62 -1.06 14.16
C TRP A 275 12.86 -2.31 14.61
N PRO A 276 11.62 -2.57 14.15
CA PRO A 276 10.92 -3.83 14.43
C PRO A 276 11.72 -5.08 14.09
N ASN A 277 12.45 -5.09 12.97
CA ASN A 277 13.21 -6.27 12.55
C ASN A 277 14.49 -6.44 13.39
N VAL A 278 15.20 -5.34 13.67
CA VAL A 278 16.36 -5.34 14.57
C VAL A 278 16.01 -5.79 15.98
N LEU A 279 14.84 -5.38 16.48
CA LEU A 279 14.34 -5.85 17.78
C LEU A 279 14.17 -7.37 17.78
N GLU A 280 13.52 -7.94 16.76
CA GLU A 280 13.35 -9.39 16.65
C GLU A 280 14.68 -10.15 16.51
N GLU A 281 15.62 -9.63 15.74
CA GLU A 281 16.97 -10.21 15.59
C GLU A 281 17.72 -10.18 16.93
N SER A 282 17.74 -9.03 17.61
CA SER A 282 18.39 -8.87 18.92
C SER A 282 17.78 -9.77 19.99
N ILE A 283 16.45 -9.95 19.95
CA ILE A 283 15.71 -10.85 20.84
C ILE A 283 16.17 -12.29 20.64
N LYS A 284 16.20 -12.76 19.38
CA LYS A 284 16.64 -14.13 19.04
C LYS A 284 18.08 -14.40 19.45
N GLU A 285 18.99 -13.45 19.22
CA GLU A 285 20.38 -13.58 19.64
C GLU A 285 20.50 -13.72 21.17
N LEU A 286 19.78 -12.90 21.93
CA LEU A 286 19.78 -12.98 23.39
C LEU A 286 19.21 -14.32 23.90
N ASP A 287 18.14 -14.81 23.28
CA ASP A 287 17.55 -16.10 23.64
C ASP A 287 18.54 -17.26 23.37
N GLN A 288 19.30 -17.19 22.27
CA GLN A 288 20.35 -18.16 21.94
C GLN A 288 21.52 -18.11 22.93
N GLU A 289 22.02 -16.91 23.25
CA GLU A 289 23.09 -16.71 24.23
C GLU A 289 22.69 -17.25 25.61
N GLU A 290 21.43 -17.12 26.01
CA GLU A 290 20.93 -17.66 27.27
C GLU A 290 20.80 -19.19 27.23
N GLU A 291 20.30 -19.76 26.13
CA GLU A 291 20.21 -21.21 25.97
C GLU A 291 21.61 -21.85 26.01
N GLU A 292 22.61 -21.23 25.39
CA GLU A 292 24.01 -21.66 25.45
C GLU A 292 24.57 -21.55 26.88
N LYS A 293 24.36 -20.43 27.58
CA LYS A 293 24.77 -20.29 28.99
C LYS A 293 24.10 -21.33 29.87
N ARG A 294 22.84 -21.66 29.62
CA ARG A 294 22.10 -22.68 30.36
C ARG A 294 22.66 -24.08 30.08
N LYS A 295 22.95 -24.42 28.82
CA LYS A 295 23.61 -25.68 28.46
C LYS A 295 25.00 -25.80 29.10
N GLN A 296 25.77 -24.71 29.13
CA GLN A 296 27.08 -24.68 29.79
C GLN A 296 26.97 -24.85 31.31
N ALA A 297 25.98 -24.21 31.94
CA ALA A 297 25.72 -24.39 33.37
C ALA A 297 25.28 -25.82 33.70
N GLU A 298 24.38 -26.39 32.90
CA GLU A 298 23.92 -27.79 33.04
C GLU A 298 25.08 -28.78 32.81
N ALA A 299 25.98 -28.52 31.86
CA ALA A 299 27.18 -29.33 31.64
C ALA A 299 28.20 -29.21 32.79
N ALA A 300 28.40 -28.00 33.34
CA ALA A 300 29.28 -27.79 34.49
C ALA A 300 28.73 -28.48 35.76
N GLU A 301 27.42 -28.46 35.97
CA GLU A 301 26.77 -29.20 37.06
C GLU A 301 26.89 -30.72 36.89
N ALA A 302 26.76 -31.23 35.66
CA ALA A 302 26.97 -32.65 35.34
C ALA A 302 28.41 -33.11 35.66
N VAL A 303 29.42 -32.35 35.25
CA VAL A 303 30.83 -32.67 35.55
C VAL A 303 31.11 -32.64 37.06
N SER A 304 30.50 -31.70 37.81
CA SER A 304 30.67 -31.63 39.27
C SER A 304 29.96 -32.75 40.04
N SER A 305 29.01 -33.45 39.42
CA SER A 305 28.30 -34.58 40.03
C SER A 305 28.96 -35.94 39.76
N GLU A 306 29.74 -36.06 38.69
CA GLU A 306 30.55 -37.27 38.40
C GLU A 306 31.82 -37.38 39.27
N GLU A 307 32.37 -36.27 39.79
CA GLU A 307 33.50 -36.29 40.74
C GLU A 307 33.11 -36.76 42.17
N ASN A 308 31.82 -37.00 42.45
CA ASN A 308 31.32 -37.38 43.78
C ASN A 308 30.88 -38.84 43.92
N GLU A 309 31.09 -39.69 42.90
CA GLU A 309 30.81 -41.15 42.95
C GLU A 309 32.10 -42.00 43.04
N GLN A 310 32.95 -41.72 44.02
CA GLN A 310 33.85 -42.75 44.60
C GLN A 310 33.60 -42.86 46.11
N GLY A 311 33.01 -43.98 46.54
CA GLY A 311 33.03 -44.43 47.94
C GLY A 311 33.62 -45.85 48.04
N PRO A 312 33.64 -46.50 49.22
CA PRO A 312 33.53 -46.00 50.61
C PRO A 312 34.60 -46.63 51.55
N ASP A 313 34.84 -46.08 52.75
CA ASP A 313 34.85 -46.85 54.01
C ASP A 313 35.10 -46.02 55.29
N GLY A 314 34.51 -46.44 56.42
CA GLY A 314 35.05 -46.12 57.75
C GLY A 314 34.24 -45.26 58.75
N LYS A 315 33.16 -45.83 59.31
CA LYS A 315 32.59 -45.66 60.69
C LYS A 315 32.98 -44.43 61.55
N LYS A 316 31.95 -43.67 62.00
CA LYS A 316 31.63 -43.48 63.45
C LYS A 316 30.25 -42.86 63.72
N LYS A 317 29.62 -43.36 64.80
CA LYS A 317 28.28 -43.07 65.34
C LYS A 317 28.20 -41.68 66.03
N GLY A 318 27.02 -41.04 65.99
CA GLY A 318 26.63 -40.06 67.03
C GLY A 318 25.49 -39.08 66.75
N GLN A 319 24.24 -39.51 67.00
CA GLN A 319 23.07 -38.74 67.48
C GLN A 319 22.39 -37.59 66.68
N LYS A 320 21.09 -37.83 66.48
CA LYS A 320 19.94 -37.02 66.05
C LYS A 320 19.90 -35.55 66.49
N LYS A 321 19.47 -34.66 65.57
CA LYS A 321 18.35 -33.70 65.80
C LYS A 321 17.81 -33.07 64.50
N ALA A 322 16.48 -32.90 64.50
CA ALA A 322 15.64 -31.98 63.72
C ALA A 322 15.43 -32.18 62.20
N LYS A 323 14.31 -32.83 61.87
CA LYS A 323 13.53 -32.58 60.64
C LYS A 323 13.07 -31.10 60.61
N LYS A 324 13.42 -30.36 59.56
CA LYS A 324 12.67 -29.17 59.11
C LYS A 324 12.65 -29.09 57.58
N SER A 325 11.47 -29.37 57.04
CA SER A 325 10.85 -28.83 55.82
C SER A 325 11.72 -28.55 54.58
N ASN A 326 11.69 -29.51 53.64
CA ASN A 326 11.77 -29.22 52.20
C ASN A 326 10.48 -28.47 51.79
N LYS A 327 10.51 -27.14 51.76
CA LYS A 327 9.44 -26.34 51.11
C LYS A 327 9.93 -24.94 50.72
N SER A 328 10.79 -24.83 49.72
CA SER A 328 11.05 -23.52 49.05
C SER A 328 11.77 -23.56 47.68
N LYS A 329 12.00 -24.73 47.05
CA LYS A 329 12.65 -24.75 45.71
C LYS A 329 11.75 -24.24 44.55
N ALA A 330 10.43 -24.21 44.72
CA ALA A 330 9.50 -23.71 43.70
C ALA A 330 9.35 -22.16 43.71
N ALA A 331 9.60 -21.51 44.86
CA ALA A 331 9.50 -20.05 44.99
C ALA A 331 10.74 -19.34 44.44
N GLN A 332 11.92 -19.94 44.59
CA GLN A 332 13.18 -19.42 44.03
C GLN A 332 13.16 -19.40 42.50
N ARG A 333 12.57 -20.41 41.85
CA ARG A 333 12.40 -20.46 40.37
C ARG A 333 11.46 -19.39 39.81
N LYS A 334 10.46 -18.92 40.57
CA LYS A 334 9.56 -17.84 40.13
C LYS A 334 10.18 -16.46 40.30
N ASN A 335 11.01 -16.27 41.34
CA ASN A 335 11.72 -15.02 41.57
C ASN A 335 12.91 -14.84 40.62
N SER A 336 13.63 -15.92 40.30
CA SER A 336 14.70 -15.90 39.30
C SER A 336 14.17 -15.58 37.90
N LYS A 337 12.94 -16.00 37.57
CA LYS A 337 12.31 -15.71 36.27
C LYS A 337 11.90 -14.24 36.11
N LYS A 338 11.35 -13.60 37.16
CA LYS A 338 11.09 -12.15 37.15
C LYS A 338 12.36 -11.29 37.11
N GLN A 339 13.43 -11.76 37.78
CA GLN A 339 14.71 -11.07 37.81
C GLN A 339 15.48 -11.26 36.48
N SER A 340 15.34 -12.43 35.83
CA SER A 340 15.84 -12.65 34.47
C SER A 340 15.09 -11.80 33.44
N ASP A 341 13.76 -11.71 33.52
CA ASP A 341 12.96 -10.91 32.57
C ASP A 341 13.31 -9.40 32.65
N GLN A 342 13.54 -8.86 33.86
CA GLN A 342 13.99 -7.47 34.03
C GLN A 342 15.43 -7.23 33.54
N GLN A 343 16.31 -8.21 33.74
CA GLN A 343 17.70 -8.12 33.28
C GLN A 343 17.80 -8.29 31.75
N GLN A 344 16.98 -9.16 31.17
CA GLN A 344 16.83 -9.33 29.71
C GLN A 344 16.28 -8.07 29.03
N GLY A 345 15.33 -7.37 29.66
CA GLY A 345 14.85 -6.07 29.18
C GLY A 345 15.98 -5.03 29.11
N SER A 346 16.82 -4.98 30.15
CA SER A 346 18.00 -4.10 30.20
C SER A 346 19.06 -4.46 29.15
N ASP A 347 19.32 -5.76 28.92
CA ASP A 347 20.29 -6.24 27.94
C ASP A 347 19.81 -5.98 26.50
N LEU A 348 18.51 -6.15 26.22
CA LEU A 348 17.92 -5.78 24.94
C LEU A 348 18.05 -4.28 24.70
N SER A 349 17.68 -3.44 25.66
CA SER A 349 17.84 -1.98 25.54
C SER A 349 19.29 -1.62 25.23
N ALA A 350 20.28 -2.22 25.92
CA ALA A 350 21.70 -1.96 25.65
C ALA A 350 22.11 -2.32 24.21
N LYS A 351 21.70 -3.50 23.69
CA LYS A 351 21.94 -3.89 22.29
C LYS A 351 21.29 -2.92 21.29
N ILE A 352 20.10 -2.43 21.59
CA ILE A 352 19.38 -1.48 20.74
C ILE A 352 20.06 -0.11 20.74
N PHE A 353 20.49 0.41 21.89
CA PHE A 353 21.26 1.66 21.97
C PHE A 353 22.59 1.57 21.21
N ALA A 354 23.29 0.43 21.27
CA ALA A 354 24.49 0.20 20.48
C ALA A 354 24.19 0.21 18.96
N THR A 355 23.08 -0.41 18.55
CA THR A 355 22.64 -0.40 17.15
C THR A 355 22.23 1.01 16.70
N MET A 356 21.58 1.79 17.57
CA MET A 356 21.27 3.21 17.31
C MET A 356 22.52 4.01 17.05
N GLU A 357 23.56 3.90 17.88
CA GLU A 357 24.82 4.63 17.67
C GLU A 357 25.42 4.34 16.29
N LYS A 358 25.38 3.07 15.85
CA LYS A 358 25.89 2.65 14.54
C LYS A 358 25.08 3.20 13.37
N HIS A 359 23.77 3.35 13.52
CA HIS A 359 22.86 3.71 12.42
C HIS A 359 22.19 5.09 12.58
N LYS A 360 22.60 5.91 13.57
CA LYS A 360 21.91 7.16 13.93
C LYS A 360 21.72 8.13 12.77
N GLU A 361 22.70 8.25 11.88
CA GLU A 361 22.68 9.24 10.80
C GLU A 361 21.60 9.00 9.74
N VAL A 362 21.03 7.79 9.65
CA VAL A 362 19.97 7.46 8.67
C VAL A 362 18.56 7.57 9.24
N PHE A 363 18.38 7.84 10.53
CA PHE A 363 17.06 7.97 11.16
C PHE A 363 16.83 9.37 11.67
N PHE A 364 15.87 10.09 11.07
CA PHE A 364 15.50 11.43 11.49
C PHE A 364 14.22 11.38 12.33
N VAL A 365 14.30 11.93 13.54
CA VAL A 365 13.13 12.23 14.36
C VAL A 365 12.91 13.74 14.32
N ILE A 366 11.76 14.14 13.78
CA ILE A 366 11.43 15.53 13.45
C ILE A 366 10.33 15.98 14.39
N ARG A 367 10.56 17.07 15.11
CA ARG A 367 9.60 17.62 16.07
C ARG A 367 8.81 18.75 15.42
N LEU A 368 7.49 18.62 15.42
CA LEU A 368 6.56 19.61 14.84
C LEU A 368 6.00 20.56 15.92
N HIS A 369 5.80 20.04 17.13
CA HIS A 369 5.31 20.77 18.30
C HIS A 369 6.27 20.65 19.49
N SER A 370 6.33 21.68 20.34
CA SER A 370 6.98 21.55 21.65
C SER A 370 6.19 20.61 22.57
N ALA A 371 6.84 20.02 23.57
CA ALA A 371 6.17 19.15 24.54
C ALA A 371 4.99 19.85 25.24
N GLN A 372 5.15 21.14 25.59
CA GLN A 372 4.09 21.95 26.19
C GLN A 372 2.91 22.17 25.24
N SER A 373 3.19 22.51 23.97
CA SER A 373 2.13 22.69 22.96
C SER A 373 1.42 21.38 22.65
N ALA A 374 2.15 20.27 22.60
CA ALA A 374 1.61 18.94 22.32
C ALA A 374 0.60 18.49 23.37
N ALA A 375 0.83 18.81 24.65
CA ALA A 375 -0.05 18.44 25.76
C ALA A 375 -1.43 19.10 25.69
N SER A 376 -1.57 20.24 24.99
CA SER A 376 -2.84 20.96 24.84
C SER A 376 -3.54 20.73 23.50
N LEU A 377 -3.07 19.81 22.66
CA LEU A 377 -3.67 19.57 21.34
C LEU A 377 -4.99 18.81 21.45
N ALA A 378 -5.99 19.28 20.71
CA ALA A 378 -7.25 18.55 20.51
C ALA A 378 -7.01 17.21 19.76
N PRO A 379 -7.91 16.22 19.89
CA PRO A 379 -7.84 15.00 19.10
C PRO A 379 -7.71 15.27 17.60
N ILE A 380 -6.94 14.46 16.90
CA ILE A 380 -6.71 14.62 15.47
C ILE A 380 -8.01 14.29 14.73
N GLN A 381 -8.50 15.23 13.94
CA GLN A 381 -9.63 15.01 13.03
C GLN A 381 -9.13 15.21 11.60
N ASP A 382 -8.90 14.10 10.91
CA ASP A 382 -8.57 14.13 9.49
C ASP A 382 -9.83 14.47 8.68
N PRO A 383 -9.86 15.61 7.98
CA PRO A 383 -11.04 16.03 7.22
C PRO A 383 -11.20 15.29 5.89
N ASP A 384 -10.18 14.55 5.44
CA ASP A 384 -10.22 13.82 4.18
C ASP A 384 -10.86 12.43 4.39
N PRO A 385 -11.78 12.01 3.49
CA PRO A 385 -12.40 10.70 3.58
C PRO A 385 -11.39 9.58 3.28
N LEU A 386 -11.74 8.36 3.68
CA LEU A 386 -11.05 7.17 3.20
C LEU A 386 -11.22 7.03 1.69
N SER A 387 -10.15 6.58 1.03
CA SER A 387 -10.08 6.32 -0.40
C SER A 387 -9.50 4.93 -0.61
N ASN A 388 -10.36 3.96 -0.91
CA ASN A 388 -9.92 2.60 -1.17
C ASN A 388 -9.42 2.50 -2.62
N CYS A 389 -8.14 2.15 -2.75
CA CYS A 389 -7.46 1.97 -4.02
C CYS A 389 -6.50 0.79 -3.89
N ASP A 390 -6.94 -0.40 -4.29
CA ASP A 390 -6.14 -1.64 -4.20
C ASP A 390 -4.80 -1.52 -4.94
N LEU A 391 -4.76 -0.72 -6.02
CA LEU A 391 -3.55 -0.52 -6.81
C LEU A 391 -2.46 0.23 -6.04
N MET A 392 -2.86 1.13 -5.15
CA MET A 392 -1.96 2.02 -4.39
C MET A 392 -2.05 1.72 -2.88
N ASP A 393 -2.55 0.54 -2.52
CA ASP A 393 -2.56 0.07 -1.14
C ASP A 393 -1.19 -0.52 -0.78
N GLY A 394 -0.20 0.37 -0.62
CA GLY A 394 1.21 0.01 -0.57
C GLY A 394 1.85 -0.01 -1.95
N ARG A 395 3.12 -0.45 -2.05
CA ARG A 395 3.92 -0.34 -3.29
C ARG A 395 3.75 -1.50 -4.27
N ASP A 396 3.45 -2.70 -3.78
CA ASP A 396 3.64 -3.93 -4.54
C ASP A 396 2.65 -4.10 -5.71
N ALA A 397 1.40 -3.68 -5.52
CA ALA A 397 0.36 -3.81 -6.53
C ALA A 397 0.67 -2.97 -7.78
N PHE A 398 1.09 -1.72 -7.60
CA PHE A 398 1.49 -0.85 -8.70
C PHE A 398 2.77 -1.35 -9.39
N LEU A 399 3.79 -1.75 -8.63
CA LEU A 399 5.03 -2.33 -9.19
C LEU A 399 4.75 -3.60 -10.00
N THR A 400 3.87 -4.47 -9.51
CA THR A 400 3.50 -5.71 -10.21
C THR A 400 2.75 -5.41 -11.49
N MET A 401 1.75 -4.52 -11.46
CA MET A 401 1.04 -4.09 -12.66
C MET A 401 1.98 -3.47 -13.69
N ALA A 402 2.89 -2.60 -13.24
CA ALA A 402 3.83 -1.93 -14.12
C ALA A 402 4.80 -2.92 -14.77
N ARG A 403 5.28 -3.92 -14.03
CA ARG A 403 6.11 -5.01 -14.55
C ARG A 403 5.35 -5.87 -15.56
N ASP A 404 4.15 -6.31 -15.21
CA ASP A 404 3.34 -7.21 -16.04
C ASP A 404 2.85 -6.55 -17.35
N ARG A 405 2.70 -5.23 -17.36
CA ARG A 405 2.25 -4.46 -18.53
C ARG A 405 3.36 -3.66 -19.21
N HIS A 406 4.61 -3.84 -18.80
CA HIS A 406 5.78 -3.15 -19.34
C HIS A 406 5.64 -1.61 -19.29
N TYR A 407 5.07 -1.10 -18.19
CA TYR A 407 4.98 0.33 -17.90
C TYR A 407 6.25 0.78 -17.19
N GLU A 408 7.21 1.22 -17.97
CA GLU A 408 8.47 1.73 -17.44
C GLU A 408 8.46 3.25 -17.25
N PHE A 409 9.29 3.72 -16.33
CA PHE A 409 9.58 5.14 -16.14
C PHE A 409 11.01 5.50 -16.58
N SER A 410 11.57 4.75 -17.54
CA SER A 410 12.98 4.79 -17.93
C SER A 410 13.37 5.89 -18.92
N SER A 411 12.38 6.57 -19.52
CA SER A 411 12.59 7.72 -20.42
C SER A 411 11.37 8.63 -20.38
N THR A 412 11.49 9.90 -20.78
CA THR A 412 10.36 10.85 -20.75
C THR A 412 9.13 10.34 -21.50
N ARG A 413 9.31 9.71 -22.68
CA ARG A 413 8.20 9.15 -23.47
C ARG A 413 7.54 7.95 -22.79
N ARG A 414 8.34 7.07 -22.18
CA ARG A 414 7.83 5.91 -21.44
C ARG A 414 7.12 6.36 -20.16
N ALA A 415 7.70 7.29 -19.40
CA ALA A 415 7.07 7.87 -18.22
C ALA A 415 5.73 8.58 -18.53
N ARG A 416 5.64 9.33 -19.64
CA ARG A 416 4.36 9.91 -20.13
C ARG A 416 3.32 8.82 -20.41
N PHE A 417 3.70 7.75 -21.09
CA PHE A 417 2.81 6.64 -21.41
C PHE A 417 2.38 5.84 -20.17
N SER A 418 3.32 5.52 -19.28
CA SER A 418 3.08 4.85 -18.01
C SER A 418 2.19 5.69 -17.10
N THR A 419 2.37 7.02 -17.08
CA THR A 419 1.48 7.95 -16.39
C THR A 419 0.07 7.94 -16.97
N LEU A 420 -0.07 7.97 -18.30
CA LEU A 420 -1.37 7.86 -18.98
C LEU A 420 -2.11 6.57 -18.58
N CYS A 421 -1.40 5.44 -18.57
CA CYS A 421 -1.96 4.14 -18.18
C CYS A 421 -2.32 4.11 -16.68
N MET A 422 -1.43 4.61 -15.81
CA MET A 422 -1.66 4.74 -14.38
C MET A 422 -2.91 5.58 -14.08
N LEU A 423 -3.06 6.73 -14.73
CA LEU A 423 -4.24 7.60 -14.60
C LEU A 423 -5.51 6.91 -15.08
N TYR A 424 -5.46 6.22 -16.23
CA TYR A 424 -6.60 5.43 -16.71
C TYR A 424 -7.03 4.39 -15.69
N GLU A 425 -6.09 3.64 -15.10
CA GLU A 425 -6.40 2.64 -14.08
C GLU A 425 -6.96 3.31 -12.82
N LEU A 426 -6.35 4.41 -12.34
CA LEU A 426 -6.81 5.17 -11.16
C LEU A 426 -8.24 5.70 -11.31
N HIS A 427 -8.59 6.27 -12.46
CA HIS A 427 -9.93 6.78 -12.73
C HIS A 427 -10.98 5.66 -12.80
N ASN A 428 -10.58 4.47 -13.22
CA ASN A 428 -11.47 3.32 -13.36
C ASN A 428 -11.33 2.32 -12.21
N GLN A 429 -10.64 2.71 -11.13
CA GLN A 429 -10.58 1.89 -9.93
C GLN A 429 -11.97 1.72 -9.34
N GLY A 430 -12.32 0.47 -9.11
CA GLY A 430 -13.66 0.11 -8.68
C GLY A 430 -14.74 0.26 -9.76
N GLN A 431 -14.40 0.45 -11.03
CA GLN A 431 -15.28 -0.03 -12.09
C GLN A 431 -15.14 -1.56 -12.16
N ASP A 432 -15.68 -2.22 -11.15
CA ASP A 432 -15.88 -3.66 -11.22
C ASP A 432 -16.72 -3.94 -12.46
N LYS A 433 -16.22 -4.84 -13.32
CA LYS A 433 -16.87 -5.31 -14.57
C LYS A 433 -18.21 -6.04 -14.34
N PHE A 434 -18.83 -5.82 -13.18
CA PHE A 434 -19.98 -6.53 -12.64
C PHE A 434 -21.09 -5.60 -12.19
N VAL A 435 -20.85 -4.31 -11.96
CA VAL A 435 -21.89 -3.39 -11.50
C VAL A 435 -21.84 -2.13 -12.35
N TYR A 436 -22.91 -1.90 -13.09
CA TYR A 436 -23.04 -0.80 -14.04
C TYR A 436 -24.21 0.08 -13.65
N THR A 437 -24.22 1.34 -14.11
CA THR A 437 -25.32 2.27 -13.81
C THR A 437 -26.13 2.52 -15.06
N CYS A 438 -27.44 2.29 -15.01
CA CYS A 438 -28.32 2.63 -16.13
C CYS A 438 -28.43 4.15 -16.27
N ASN A 439 -28.17 4.69 -17.46
CA ASN A 439 -28.22 6.13 -17.72
C ASN A 439 -29.65 6.68 -17.67
N SER A 440 -30.67 5.86 -17.93
CA SER A 440 -32.09 6.24 -17.89
C SER A 440 -32.65 6.22 -16.45
N CYS A 441 -32.70 5.06 -15.80
CA CYS A 441 -33.32 4.94 -14.47
C CYS A 441 -32.36 5.09 -13.27
N LYS A 442 -31.05 5.25 -13.52
CA LYS A 442 -30.00 5.36 -12.50
C LYS A 442 -29.86 4.13 -11.58
N SER A 443 -30.50 3.02 -11.90
CA SER A 443 -30.34 1.77 -11.15
C SER A 443 -28.98 1.14 -11.41
N HIS A 444 -28.36 0.59 -10.38
CA HIS A 444 -27.20 -0.28 -10.52
C HIS A 444 -27.64 -1.67 -11.00
N VAL A 445 -26.97 -2.21 -12.01
CA VAL A 445 -27.31 -3.48 -12.67
C VAL A 445 -26.07 -4.31 -12.97
N GLU A 446 -26.21 -5.63 -12.93
CA GLU A 446 -25.13 -6.56 -13.26
C GLU A 446 -25.05 -6.83 -14.77
N THR A 447 -26.19 -6.68 -15.44
CA THR A 447 -26.33 -6.86 -16.89
C THR A 447 -26.89 -5.60 -17.55
N ARG A 448 -26.11 -5.06 -18.49
CA ARG A 448 -26.45 -3.84 -19.23
C ARG A 448 -26.43 -4.06 -20.73
N TYR A 449 -27.17 -3.24 -21.45
CA TYR A 449 -26.93 -2.93 -22.85
C TYR A 449 -26.00 -1.72 -22.89
N HIS A 450 -24.83 -1.88 -23.47
CA HIS A 450 -23.83 -0.83 -23.61
C HIS A 450 -23.79 -0.30 -25.04
N CYS A 451 -23.84 1.01 -25.19
CA CYS A 451 -23.66 1.65 -26.48
C CYS A 451 -22.17 1.82 -26.76
N THR A 452 -21.67 1.21 -27.85
CA THR A 452 -20.26 1.32 -28.24
C THR A 452 -19.91 2.63 -28.96
N VAL A 453 -20.91 3.49 -29.18
CA VAL A 453 -20.79 4.76 -29.93
C VAL A 453 -20.94 5.97 -29.02
N CYS A 454 -21.94 5.93 -28.12
CA CYS A 454 -22.18 7.00 -27.14
C CYS A 454 -21.21 6.89 -25.96
N ASP A 455 -20.93 8.05 -25.36
CA ASP A 455 -20.02 8.14 -24.24
C ASP A 455 -20.69 7.63 -22.96
N ASP A 456 -20.18 6.50 -22.45
CA ASP A 456 -20.61 5.85 -21.19
C ASP A 456 -22.14 5.74 -21.06
N PHE A 457 -22.78 5.27 -22.14
CA PHE A 457 -24.23 5.15 -22.22
C PHE A 457 -24.67 3.70 -22.13
N ASP A 458 -25.29 3.38 -21.00
CA ASP A 458 -25.78 2.07 -20.66
C ASP A 458 -27.26 2.11 -20.32
N LEU A 459 -27.96 1.08 -20.74
CA LEU A 459 -29.34 0.85 -20.34
C LEU A 459 -29.42 -0.50 -19.62
N CYS A 460 -30.14 -0.56 -18.51
CA CYS A 460 -30.57 -1.84 -17.97
C CYS A 460 -31.51 -2.54 -18.95
N CYS A 461 -31.68 -3.86 -18.84
CA CYS A 461 -32.55 -4.61 -19.73
C CYS A 461 -33.98 -3.99 -19.84
N PRO A 462 -34.65 -3.61 -18.73
CA PRO A 462 -35.95 -2.95 -18.81
C PRO A 462 -35.95 -1.61 -19.54
N CYS A 463 -34.94 -0.76 -19.33
CA CYS A 463 -34.84 0.53 -20.03
C CYS A 463 -34.50 0.34 -21.51
N TYR A 464 -33.70 -0.65 -21.86
CA TYR A 464 -33.42 -0.99 -23.26
C TYR A 464 -34.69 -1.47 -23.97
N ASP A 465 -35.45 -2.38 -23.35
CA ASP A 465 -36.67 -2.93 -23.95
C ASP A 465 -37.78 -1.86 -24.07
N LYS A 466 -37.79 -0.87 -23.16
CA LYS A 466 -38.80 0.20 -23.13
C LYS A 466 -38.47 1.39 -24.04
N GLU A 467 -37.24 1.88 -23.98
CA GLU A 467 -36.84 3.16 -24.61
C GLU A 467 -35.93 2.94 -25.82
N GLY A 468 -35.20 1.81 -25.85
CA GLY A 468 -34.19 1.55 -26.86
C GLY A 468 -33.06 2.58 -26.86
N HIS A 469 -32.19 2.50 -27.87
CA HIS A 469 -31.17 3.51 -28.11
C HIS A 469 -30.90 3.60 -29.62
N PRO A 470 -30.63 4.79 -30.20
CA PRO A 470 -30.44 4.95 -31.65
C PRO A 470 -29.27 4.16 -32.21
N HIS A 471 -28.24 3.90 -31.39
CA HIS A 471 -27.10 3.07 -31.77
C HIS A 471 -27.29 1.62 -31.32
N LYS A 472 -26.72 0.70 -32.10
CA LYS A 472 -26.66 -0.72 -31.74
C LYS A 472 -25.96 -0.88 -30.39
N MET A 473 -26.65 -1.52 -29.44
CA MET A 473 -26.11 -1.79 -28.11
C MET A 473 -25.72 -3.25 -27.96
N GLU A 474 -24.64 -3.51 -27.23
CA GLU A 474 -24.18 -4.85 -26.90
C GLU A 474 -24.60 -5.22 -25.48
N LYS A 475 -25.17 -6.40 -25.30
CA LYS A 475 -25.52 -6.92 -23.98
C LYS A 475 -24.25 -7.44 -23.28
N LEU A 476 -23.90 -6.82 -22.16
CA LEU A 476 -22.73 -7.13 -21.33
C LEU A 476 -23.17 -7.46 -19.91
N GLY A 477 -22.75 -8.60 -19.36
CA GLY A 477 -23.15 -9.10 -18.04
C GLY A 477 -23.40 -10.60 -18.01
N LEU A 478 -23.56 -11.17 -16.81
CA LEU A 478 -23.80 -12.60 -16.59
C LEU A 478 -25.30 -12.99 -16.60
N ASP A 479 -26.20 -12.03 -16.81
CA ASP A 479 -27.65 -12.21 -16.91
C ASP A 479 -28.28 -12.71 -15.58
N LEU A 480 -27.71 -12.35 -14.43
CA LEU A 480 -28.12 -12.83 -13.10
C LEU A 480 -29.30 -12.06 -12.50
N ASP A 481 -29.68 -10.92 -13.08
CA ASP A 481 -30.66 -9.96 -12.55
C ASP A 481 -32.15 -10.44 -12.55
N VAL A 482 -32.45 -11.73 -12.77
CA VAL A 482 -33.83 -12.23 -12.70
C VAL A 482 -34.24 -12.46 -11.24
N GLY A 483 -34.91 -11.46 -10.66
CA GLY A 483 -35.64 -11.63 -9.40
C GLY A 483 -35.50 -10.52 -8.37
N SER A 484 -34.70 -9.47 -8.62
CA SER A 484 -34.63 -8.33 -7.70
C SER A 484 -35.77 -7.34 -8.00
N SER A 485 -36.82 -7.36 -7.16
CA SER A 485 -37.87 -6.34 -7.20
C SER A 485 -37.26 -4.93 -7.05
N PRO A 486 -37.79 -3.88 -7.73
CA PRO A 486 -37.24 -2.52 -7.70
C PRO A 486 -37.39 -1.79 -6.34
N GLY A 487 -37.81 -2.48 -5.29
CA GLY A 487 -38.38 -1.88 -4.08
C GLY A 487 -37.38 -1.43 -3.00
N ASP A 488 -36.27 -2.14 -2.79
CA ASP A 488 -35.55 -2.07 -1.51
C ASP A 488 -34.20 -1.33 -1.50
N MET A 489 -33.78 -0.69 -2.59
CA MET A 489 -32.46 -0.03 -2.65
C MET A 489 -32.50 1.50 -2.59
N LYS A 490 -33.55 2.11 -2.03
CA LYS A 490 -33.68 3.58 -2.02
C LYS A 490 -32.88 4.33 -0.93
N GLN A 491 -32.11 3.66 -0.05
CA GLN A 491 -31.41 4.35 1.06
C GLN A 491 -30.03 3.78 1.47
N ALA A 492 -29.33 3.03 0.61
CA ALA A 492 -27.97 2.57 0.93
C ALA A 492 -26.89 3.43 0.25
N ASN A 493 -25.76 3.63 0.94
CA ASN A 493 -24.55 4.23 0.37
C ASN A 493 -24.17 3.49 -0.95
N PRO A 494 -23.85 4.18 -2.06
CA PRO A 494 -23.51 3.54 -3.34
C PRO A 494 -22.43 2.46 -3.23
N GLN A 495 -21.48 2.61 -2.30
CA GLN A 495 -20.43 1.62 -2.04
C GLN A 495 -20.96 0.34 -1.34
N GLU A 496 -21.96 0.46 -0.45
CA GLU A 496 -22.56 -0.68 0.25
C GLU A 496 -23.54 -1.45 -0.63
N ALA A 497 -24.38 -0.72 -1.38
CA ALA A 497 -25.24 -1.28 -2.43
C ALA A 497 -24.43 -2.14 -3.41
N ARG A 498 -23.26 -1.65 -3.80
CA ARG A 498 -22.28 -2.31 -4.66
C ARG A 498 -21.67 -3.55 -4.01
N LYS A 499 -21.22 -3.48 -2.75
CA LYS A 499 -20.68 -4.63 -2.01
C LYS A 499 -21.69 -5.79 -1.92
N LEU A 500 -22.97 -5.47 -1.68
CA LEU A 500 -24.05 -6.46 -1.58
C LEU A 500 -24.39 -7.14 -2.91
N SER A 501 -24.23 -6.47 -4.06
CA SER A 501 -24.45 -7.09 -5.38
C SER A 501 -23.31 -8.06 -5.75
N ILE A 502 -22.05 -7.65 -5.56
CA ILE A 502 -20.90 -8.54 -5.78
C ILE A 502 -20.97 -9.77 -4.85
N GLN A 503 -21.36 -9.59 -3.58
CA GLN A 503 -21.55 -10.69 -2.65
C GLN A 503 -22.65 -11.66 -3.12
N ARG A 504 -23.76 -11.16 -3.69
CA ARG A 504 -24.83 -11.99 -4.28
C ARG A 504 -24.35 -12.77 -5.51
N CYS A 505 -23.54 -12.16 -6.37
CA CYS A 505 -22.89 -12.84 -7.49
C CYS A 505 -21.99 -13.99 -7.03
N ILE A 506 -21.14 -13.74 -6.02
CA ILE A 506 -20.24 -14.76 -5.46
C ILE A 506 -21.04 -15.88 -4.79
N GLN A 507 -22.08 -15.56 -4.02
CA GLN A 507 -22.95 -16.57 -3.42
C GLN A 507 -23.61 -17.45 -4.50
N SER A 508 -24.07 -16.85 -5.59
CA SER A 508 -24.63 -17.58 -6.73
C SER A 508 -23.59 -18.46 -7.43
N LEU A 509 -22.34 -17.99 -7.55
CA LEU A 509 -21.20 -18.73 -8.09
C LEU A 509 -20.82 -19.93 -7.22
N VAL A 510 -20.60 -19.70 -5.93
CA VAL A 510 -20.26 -20.74 -4.94
C VAL A 510 -21.36 -21.80 -4.91
N HIS A 511 -22.63 -21.37 -4.79
CA HIS A 511 -23.77 -22.28 -4.81
C HIS A 511 -23.81 -23.09 -6.11
N ALA A 512 -23.67 -22.46 -7.28
CA ALA A 512 -23.69 -23.18 -8.56
C ALA A 512 -22.56 -24.20 -8.71
N CYS A 513 -21.38 -23.93 -8.14
CA CYS A 513 -20.24 -24.85 -8.16
C CYS A 513 -20.40 -26.03 -7.18
N GLN A 514 -21.12 -25.84 -6.07
CA GLN A 514 -21.35 -26.86 -5.05
C GLN A 514 -22.66 -27.65 -5.24
N CYS A 515 -23.65 -27.06 -5.91
CA CYS A 515 -24.99 -27.61 -6.08
C CYS A 515 -24.99 -28.80 -7.06
N ARG A 516 -25.31 -29.99 -6.55
CA ARG A 516 -25.43 -31.24 -7.34
C ARG A 516 -26.80 -31.45 -7.97
N ASP A 517 -27.81 -30.68 -7.57
CA ASP A 517 -29.16 -30.78 -8.13
C ASP A 517 -29.23 -30.20 -9.54
N ALA A 518 -29.58 -31.05 -10.52
CA ALA A 518 -29.76 -30.65 -11.91
C ALA A 518 -30.99 -29.74 -12.11
N ASN A 519 -31.99 -29.83 -11.24
CA ASN A 519 -33.26 -29.10 -11.31
C ASN A 519 -33.42 -28.08 -10.17
N CYS A 520 -32.30 -27.52 -9.70
CA CYS A 520 -32.29 -26.51 -8.64
C CYS A 520 -33.30 -25.39 -8.96
N ARG A 521 -34.18 -25.09 -8.00
CA ARG A 521 -35.28 -24.11 -8.16
C ARG A 521 -34.81 -22.66 -8.19
N LEU A 522 -33.53 -22.39 -7.87
CA LEU A 522 -32.94 -21.05 -7.93
C LEU A 522 -32.57 -20.68 -9.38
N PRO A 523 -33.20 -19.65 -10.00
CA PRO A 523 -32.89 -19.27 -11.37
C PRO A 523 -31.43 -18.85 -11.57
N SER A 524 -30.84 -18.16 -10.58
CA SER A 524 -29.43 -17.76 -10.56
C SER A 524 -28.48 -18.96 -10.61
N CYS A 525 -28.81 -20.07 -9.92
CA CYS A 525 -28.03 -21.30 -9.97
C CYS A 525 -28.00 -21.90 -11.39
N GLN A 526 -29.15 -21.95 -12.06
CA GLN A 526 -29.24 -22.52 -13.42
C GLN A 526 -28.43 -21.69 -14.42
N LYS A 527 -28.54 -20.36 -14.36
CA LYS A 527 -27.77 -19.45 -15.21
C LYS A 527 -26.27 -19.55 -14.94
N MET A 528 -25.88 -19.51 -13.68
CA MET A 528 -24.47 -19.58 -13.30
C MET A 528 -23.83 -20.94 -13.66
N LYS A 529 -24.56 -22.06 -13.53
CA LYS A 529 -24.10 -23.37 -14.04
C LYS A 529 -23.84 -23.35 -15.55
N ARG A 530 -24.68 -22.67 -16.34
CA ARG A 530 -24.45 -22.50 -17.79
C ARG A 530 -23.20 -21.66 -18.07
N VAL A 531 -23.01 -20.56 -17.34
CA VAL A 531 -21.82 -19.69 -17.45
C VAL A 531 -20.54 -20.48 -17.12
N VAL A 532 -20.52 -21.21 -16.01
CA VAL A 532 -19.37 -22.04 -15.60
C VAL A 532 -19.09 -23.14 -16.63
N THR A 533 -20.12 -23.80 -17.15
CA THR A 533 -19.98 -24.84 -18.17
C THR A 533 -19.45 -24.25 -19.48
N HIS A 534 -19.95 -23.09 -19.90
CA HIS A 534 -19.45 -22.36 -21.07
C HIS A 534 -17.95 -22.06 -20.93
N THR A 535 -17.50 -21.54 -19.80
CA THR A 535 -16.08 -21.21 -19.60
C THR A 535 -15.16 -22.43 -19.62
N LYS A 536 -15.65 -23.62 -19.27
CA LYS A 536 -14.87 -24.87 -19.38
C LYS A 536 -14.62 -25.29 -20.83
N ILE A 537 -15.55 -25.03 -21.74
CA ILE A 537 -15.48 -25.49 -23.15
C ILE A 537 -15.17 -24.37 -24.16
N CYS A 538 -15.15 -23.11 -23.72
CA CYS A 538 -14.99 -21.96 -24.61
C CYS A 538 -13.54 -21.82 -25.13
N LYS A 539 -13.34 -22.13 -26.42
CA LYS A 539 -12.05 -21.97 -27.12
C LYS A 539 -11.61 -20.50 -27.30
N ARG A 540 -12.53 -19.53 -27.15
CA ARG A 540 -12.23 -18.09 -27.23
C ARG A 540 -11.70 -17.50 -25.91
N LYS A 541 -11.67 -18.31 -24.83
CA LYS A 541 -11.18 -17.92 -23.50
C LYS A 541 -9.69 -17.54 -23.52
N THR A 542 -8.83 -18.33 -24.16
CA THR A 542 -7.37 -18.15 -24.15
C THR A 542 -6.89 -16.89 -24.87
N LYS A 543 -7.69 -16.36 -25.79
CA LYS A 543 -7.40 -15.11 -26.51
C LYS A 543 -8.00 -13.86 -25.84
N GLY A 544 -8.72 -14.01 -24.72
CA GLY A 544 -9.35 -12.89 -24.00
C GLY A 544 -10.54 -12.22 -24.71
N VAL A 545 -11.03 -12.79 -25.82
CA VAL A 545 -12.06 -12.18 -26.69
C VAL A 545 -13.49 -12.48 -26.21
N CYS A 546 -13.70 -13.48 -25.35
CA CYS A 546 -15.04 -13.86 -24.89
C CYS A 546 -15.47 -13.02 -23.66
N PRO A 547 -16.53 -12.17 -23.78
CA PRO A 547 -16.97 -11.30 -22.67
C PRO A 547 -17.45 -12.09 -21.44
N ILE A 548 -18.20 -13.18 -21.67
CA ILE A 548 -18.74 -14.05 -20.61
C ILE A 548 -17.60 -14.71 -19.81
N CYS A 549 -16.59 -15.25 -20.51
CA CYS A 549 -15.44 -15.86 -19.84
C CYS A 549 -14.62 -14.81 -19.08
N LYS A 550 -14.45 -13.61 -19.64
CA LYS A 550 -13.72 -12.51 -19.00
C LYS A 550 -14.40 -12.07 -17.70
N GLN A 551 -15.73 -11.98 -17.69
CA GLN A 551 -16.51 -11.68 -16.50
C GLN A 551 -16.46 -12.83 -15.49
N LEU A 552 -16.68 -14.08 -15.88
CA LEU A 552 -16.60 -15.19 -14.92
C LEU A 552 -15.21 -15.29 -14.26
N ILE A 553 -14.12 -15.17 -15.04
CA ILE A 553 -12.75 -15.22 -14.52
C ILE A 553 -12.51 -14.10 -13.52
N ALA A 554 -12.95 -12.88 -13.81
CA ALA A 554 -12.80 -11.77 -12.88
C ALA A 554 -13.58 -12.00 -11.56
N LEU A 555 -14.75 -12.65 -11.60
CA LEU A 555 -15.54 -12.97 -10.41
C LEU A 555 -14.87 -14.07 -9.57
N CYS A 556 -14.31 -15.08 -10.25
CA CYS A 556 -13.51 -16.12 -9.64
C CYS A 556 -12.23 -15.56 -8.98
N CYS A 557 -11.50 -14.67 -9.66
CA CYS A 557 -10.32 -14.00 -9.11
C CYS A 557 -10.67 -13.14 -7.89
N TYR A 558 -11.78 -12.40 -7.95
CA TYR A 558 -12.25 -11.61 -6.81
C TYR A 558 -12.58 -12.52 -5.62
N HIS A 559 -13.29 -13.63 -5.85
CA HIS A 559 -13.55 -14.62 -4.80
C HIS A 559 -12.25 -15.20 -4.22
N ALA A 560 -11.27 -15.56 -5.05
CA ALA A 560 -10.00 -16.12 -4.61
C ALA A 560 -9.23 -15.21 -3.64
N LYS A 561 -9.25 -13.89 -3.85
CA LYS A 561 -8.62 -12.91 -2.96
C LYS A 561 -9.16 -12.91 -1.53
N HIS A 562 -10.40 -13.36 -1.34
CA HIS A 562 -11.10 -13.33 -0.05
C HIS A 562 -11.46 -14.72 0.48
N CYS A 563 -11.12 -15.78 -0.26
CA CYS A 563 -11.46 -17.14 0.10
C CYS A 563 -10.39 -17.74 1.02
N GLN A 564 -10.82 -18.29 2.16
CA GLN A 564 -9.94 -18.97 3.12
C GLN A 564 -10.04 -20.52 3.02
N GLU A 565 -10.83 -21.05 2.09
CA GLU A 565 -11.00 -22.49 1.93
C GLU A 565 -9.83 -23.13 1.19
N THR A 566 -9.17 -24.11 1.81
CA THR A 566 -8.04 -24.86 1.22
C THR A 566 -8.41 -25.72 0.02
N LYS A 567 -9.69 -26.07 -0.15
CA LYS A 567 -10.22 -26.86 -1.28
C LYS A 567 -11.52 -26.26 -1.82
N CYS A 568 -11.45 -25.02 -2.29
CA CYS A 568 -12.60 -24.36 -2.88
C CYS A 568 -12.99 -24.99 -4.24
N SER A 569 -14.29 -25.24 -4.44
CA SER A 569 -14.88 -25.76 -5.68
C SER A 569 -15.04 -24.72 -6.80
N VAL A 570 -14.83 -23.44 -6.49
CA VAL A 570 -14.94 -22.35 -7.46
C VAL A 570 -13.75 -22.41 -8.43
N PRO A 571 -13.98 -22.39 -9.76
CA PRO A 571 -12.90 -22.37 -10.74
C PRO A 571 -11.91 -21.23 -10.47
N PHE A 572 -10.61 -21.47 -10.65
CA PHE A 572 -9.53 -20.49 -10.44
C PHE A 572 -9.32 -19.99 -9.00
N CYS A 573 -10.02 -20.57 -8.01
CA CYS A 573 -9.80 -20.27 -6.59
C CYS A 573 -8.72 -21.14 -5.95
N SER A 574 -8.56 -22.37 -6.46
CA SER A 574 -7.52 -23.31 -6.09
C SER A 574 -6.34 -23.20 -7.06
N SER A 575 -5.54 -22.14 -6.87
CA SER A 575 -4.18 -22.02 -7.40
C SER A 575 -3.25 -21.68 -6.24
#